data_AF-A0A0C9UAM3-F1
#
_entry.id   AF-A0A0C9UAM3-F1
#
_cell.length_a   1.000
_cell.length_b   1.000
_cell.length_c   1.000
_cell.angle_alpha   90.00
_cell.angle_beta   90.00
_cell.angle_gamma   90.00
#
_symmetry.space_group_name_H-M   'P 1'
#
loop_
_entity.id
_entity.type
_entity.pdbx_description
1 polymer ?
#
loop_
_entity_poly.entity_id
_entity_poly.type
_entity_poly.pdbx_seq_one_letter_code
_entity_poly.pdbx_strand_id
1 'polypeptide(L)'
;MQQDDSLREITERINGWIADREQYPNPLNFILPAYETMWRLVAVTVAHVYRCRGNTLHDIVTAFGQNPTEEQFQSFAEDGQQPSMQAIILEALRLHPPTRHIGRASDVSWWKKLFVPSIEIADIEAVHLSEEYGENTSEFNPMRFCPSHTQGRPDLFAFGHGKLSCIASAWAPMAAAVMVANMIEQMEGASFTLTMGPQIGGRNGWEGWTVENERAGSEYVGC
;
A
#
# COMPACT_ATOMS: atom_id res chain seq x y z
N MET A 1 29.56 -10.34 22.58
CA MET A 1 28.50 -10.52 21.58
C MET A 1 27.23 -10.88 22.32
N GLN A 2 26.35 -9.91 22.54
CA GLN A 2 25.00 -10.18 23.04
C GLN A 2 24.25 -10.91 21.92
N GLN A 3 23.69 -12.08 22.23
CA GLN A 3 22.84 -12.79 21.29
C GLN A 3 21.54 -11.99 21.17
N ASP A 4 21.22 -11.57 19.95
CA ASP A 4 20.01 -10.79 19.66
C ASP A 4 18.77 -11.67 19.88
N ASP A 5 18.12 -11.49 21.04
CA ASP A 5 16.93 -12.24 21.45
C ASP A 5 15.65 -11.78 20.71
N SER A 6 15.73 -10.75 19.86
CA SER A 6 14.56 -10.19 19.15
C SER A 6 13.86 -11.22 18.26
N LEU A 7 14.63 -12.07 17.57
CA LEU A 7 14.08 -13.13 16.72
C LEU A 7 13.30 -14.17 17.53
N ARG A 8 13.76 -14.49 18.74
CA ARG A 8 13.06 -15.42 19.65
C ARG A 8 11.73 -14.80 20.08
N GLU A 9 11.76 -13.54 20.52
CA GLU A 9 10.56 -12.83 20.99
C GLU A 9 9.52 -12.67 19.86
N ILE A 10 9.94 -12.29 18.65
CA ILE A 10 9.05 -12.20 17.49
C ILE A 10 8.42 -13.56 17.19
N THR A 11 9.22 -14.62 17.21
CA THR A 11 8.74 -15.98 16.94
C THR A 11 7.73 -16.43 18.00
N GLU A 12 7.98 -16.15 19.28
CA GLU A 12 7.05 -16.45 20.38
C GLU A 12 5.73 -15.70 20.23
N ARG A 13 5.76 -14.40 19.89
CA ARG A 13 4.55 -13.60 19.65
C ARG A 13 3.74 -14.10 18.46
N ILE A 14 4.39 -14.37 17.34
CA ILE A 14 3.74 -14.94 16.14
C ILE A 14 3.09 -16.28 16.48
N ASN A 15 3.79 -17.11 17.26
CA ASN A 15 3.25 -18.39 17.70
C ASN A 15 2.02 -18.24 18.60
N GLY A 16 1.96 -17.18 19.42
CA GLY A 16 0.81 -16.85 20.24
C GLY A 16 -0.38 -16.32 19.44
N TRP A 17 -0.16 -15.52 18.40
CA TRP A 17 -1.22 -14.95 17.57
C TRP A 17 -1.85 -15.95 16.61
N ILE A 18 -1.03 -16.82 16.02
CA ILE A 18 -1.47 -17.87 15.11
C ILE A 18 -1.13 -19.19 15.79
N ALA A 19 -2.05 -19.72 16.59
CA ALA A 19 -1.82 -20.93 17.39
C ALA A 19 -2.16 -22.23 16.62
N ASP A 20 -3.06 -22.17 15.63
CA ASP A 20 -3.48 -23.34 14.86
C ASP A 20 -2.37 -23.83 13.91
N ARG A 21 -1.72 -24.93 14.27
CA ARG A 21 -0.63 -25.54 13.51
C ARG A 21 -1.11 -26.54 12.46
N GLU A 22 -2.37 -26.95 12.51
CA GLU A 22 -2.95 -27.81 11.47
C GLU A 22 -3.31 -26.95 10.24
N GLN A 23 -3.96 -25.81 10.48
CA GLN A 23 -4.29 -24.86 9.42
C GLN A 23 -3.06 -24.04 8.97
N TYR A 24 -2.17 -23.66 9.90
CA TYR A 24 -0.97 -22.87 9.62
C TYR A 24 0.30 -23.55 10.16
N PRO A 25 0.81 -24.59 9.47
CA PRO A 25 2.04 -25.30 9.88
C PRO A 25 3.25 -24.38 10.03
N ASN A 26 3.31 -23.32 9.21
CA ASN A 26 4.26 -22.24 9.35
C ASN A 26 3.51 -20.89 9.31
N PRO A 27 3.28 -20.23 10.46
CA PRO A 27 2.62 -18.92 10.54
C PRO A 27 3.24 -17.83 9.67
N LEU A 28 4.55 -17.90 9.41
CA LEU A 28 5.24 -16.91 8.57
C LEU A 28 4.74 -16.93 7.13
N ASN A 29 4.34 -18.10 6.61
CA ASN A 29 3.78 -18.21 5.27
C ASN A 29 2.43 -17.48 5.15
N PHE A 30 1.74 -17.26 6.26
CA PHE A 30 0.51 -16.49 6.31
C PHE A 30 0.76 -14.99 6.54
N ILE A 31 1.66 -14.65 7.47
CA ILE A 31 1.93 -13.25 7.85
C ILE A 31 2.74 -12.51 6.79
N LEU A 32 3.81 -13.13 6.26
CA LEU A 32 4.74 -12.43 5.37
C LEU A 32 4.07 -11.87 4.11
N PRO A 33 3.18 -12.59 3.40
CA PRO A 33 2.50 -12.02 2.24
C PRO A 33 1.63 -10.80 2.57
N ALA A 34 0.91 -10.84 3.71
CA ALA A 34 0.09 -9.72 4.16
C ALA A 34 0.94 -8.52 4.57
N TYR A 35 2.03 -8.77 5.31
CA TYR A 35 3.01 -7.74 5.66
C TYR A 35 3.63 -7.12 4.40
N GLU A 36 4.16 -7.94 3.48
CA GLU A 36 4.84 -7.50 2.26
C GLU A 36 3.97 -6.62 1.36
N THR A 37 2.68 -6.95 1.27
CA THR A 37 1.74 -6.16 0.46
C THR A 37 1.32 -4.87 1.17
N MET A 38 1.06 -4.94 2.48
CA MET A 38 0.63 -3.79 3.27
C MET A 38 1.74 -2.74 3.42
N TRP A 39 2.96 -3.13 3.79
CA TRP A 39 4.03 -2.16 4.02
C TRP A 39 4.38 -1.42 2.74
N ARG A 40 4.35 -2.08 1.56
CA ARG A 40 4.61 -1.43 0.27
C ARG A 40 3.58 -0.36 -0.03
N LEU A 41 2.30 -0.65 0.18
CA LEU A 41 1.21 0.32 -0.01
C LEU A 41 1.38 1.52 0.94
N VAL A 42 1.64 1.26 2.22
CA VAL A 42 1.85 2.31 3.21
C VAL A 42 3.06 3.17 2.83
N ALA A 43 4.19 2.54 2.51
CA ALA A 43 5.43 3.24 2.17
C ALA A 43 5.28 4.14 0.93
N VAL A 44 4.67 3.65 -0.16
CA VAL A 44 4.49 4.48 -1.37
C VAL A 44 3.49 5.61 -1.11
N THR A 45 2.46 5.38 -0.30
CA THR A 45 1.48 6.41 0.04
C THR A 45 2.14 7.51 0.88
N VAL A 46 2.87 7.14 1.95
CA VAL A 46 3.66 8.09 2.76
C VAL A 46 4.62 8.87 1.87
N ALA A 47 5.33 8.20 0.96
CA ALA A 47 6.25 8.85 0.03
C ALA A 47 5.57 9.92 -0.84
N HIS A 48 4.39 9.62 -1.42
CA HIS A 48 3.65 10.59 -2.24
C HIS A 48 3.08 11.75 -1.43
N VAL A 49 2.52 11.47 -0.25
CA VAL A 49 1.99 12.50 0.66
C VAL A 49 3.12 13.42 1.14
N TYR A 50 4.26 12.84 1.52
CA TYR A 50 5.40 13.57 2.04
C TYR A 50 6.14 14.37 0.96
N ARG A 51 6.23 13.86 -0.28
CA ARG A 51 6.88 14.54 -1.41
C ARG A 51 6.21 15.86 -1.76
N CYS A 52 4.95 16.03 -1.37
CA CYS A 52 4.20 17.25 -1.55
C CYS A 52 3.92 17.95 -0.20
N ARG A 53 4.88 17.95 0.74
CA ARG A 53 4.75 18.63 2.05
C ARG A 53 4.19 20.06 1.90
N GLY A 54 3.15 20.36 2.69
CA GLY A 54 2.43 21.64 2.63
C GLY A 54 1.33 21.71 1.57
N ASN A 55 0.90 20.57 1.02
CA ASN A 55 -0.24 20.47 0.11
C ASN A 55 -1.48 19.89 0.80
N THR A 56 -2.60 19.98 0.10
CA THR A 56 -3.90 19.45 0.51
C THR A 56 -3.91 17.97 0.91
N LEU A 57 -3.04 17.12 0.33
CA LEU A 57 -3.01 15.69 0.67
C LEU A 57 -2.53 15.43 2.09
N HIS A 58 -1.53 16.20 2.52
CA HIS A 58 -1.03 16.14 3.89
C HIS A 58 -2.14 16.51 4.89
N ASP A 59 -2.85 17.61 4.63
CA ASP A 59 -3.95 18.06 5.49
C ASP A 59 -5.09 17.03 5.57
N ILE A 60 -5.43 16.38 4.45
CA ILE A 60 -6.42 15.28 4.42
C ILE A 60 -5.99 14.11 5.29
N VAL A 61 -4.73 13.68 5.16
CA VAL A 61 -4.19 12.53 5.93
C VAL A 61 -4.15 12.85 7.43
N THR A 62 -3.71 14.05 7.79
CA THR A 62 -3.66 14.50 9.19
C THR A 62 -5.07 14.65 9.77
N ALA A 63 -6.02 15.21 9.03
CA ALA A 63 -7.43 15.30 9.46
C ALA A 63 -8.07 13.91 9.65
N PHE A 64 -7.82 12.98 8.72
CA PHE A 64 -8.27 11.60 8.86
C PHE A 64 -7.67 10.91 10.10
N GLY A 65 -6.38 11.13 10.38
CA GLY A 65 -5.70 10.58 11.56
C GLY A 65 -6.32 10.98 12.90
N GLN A 66 -6.88 12.19 12.98
CA GLN A 66 -7.54 12.69 14.19
C GLN A 66 -8.87 11.98 14.50
N ASN A 67 -9.56 11.46 13.48
CA ASN A 67 -10.84 10.76 13.63
C ASN A 67 -11.05 9.73 12.50
N PRO A 68 -10.37 8.56 12.56
CA PRO A 68 -10.34 7.59 11.46
C PRO A 68 -11.62 6.74 11.40
N THR A 69 -12.73 7.33 10.99
CA THR A 69 -14.01 6.64 10.74
C THR A 69 -14.18 6.31 9.27
N GLU A 70 -15.08 5.37 8.96
CA GLU A 70 -15.45 5.05 7.56
C GLU A 70 -15.99 6.30 6.82
N GLU A 71 -16.75 7.14 7.52
CA GLU A 71 -17.26 8.39 6.96
C GLU A 71 -16.12 9.36 6.59
N GLN A 72 -15.13 9.53 7.46
CA GLN A 72 -13.95 10.37 7.16
C GLN A 72 -13.04 9.73 6.11
N PHE A 73 -13.02 8.40 6.00
CA PHE A 73 -12.26 7.71 4.97
C PHE A 73 -12.81 8.02 3.57
N GLN A 74 -14.14 8.07 3.44
CA GLN A 74 -14.83 8.27 2.16
C GLN A 74 -15.15 9.73 1.85
N SER A 75 -15.03 10.65 2.82
CA SER A 75 -15.42 12.04 2.67
C SER A 75 -14.55 12.78 1.65
N PHE A 76 -15.20 13.47 0.71
CA PHE A 76 -14.55 14.41 -0.19
C PHE A 76 -14.74 15.83 0.39
N ALA A 77 -13.66 16.59 0.49
CA ALA A 77 -13.72 17.97 0.96
C ALA A 77 -14.04 18.94 -0.18
N GLU A 78 -14.49 20.14 0.18
CA GLU A 78 -14.75 21.27 -0.73
C GLU A 78 -15.60 20.89 -1.95
N ASP A 79 -16.78 20.29 -1.72
CA ASP A 79 -17.71 19.86 -2.77
C ASP A 79 -17.09 18.95 -3.86
N GLY A 80 -16.08 18.16 -3.50
CA GLY A 80 -15.39 17.26 -4.42
C GLY A 80 -14.25 17.90 -5.20
N GLN A 81 -13.76 19.07 -4.78
CA GLN A 81 -12.53 19.67 -5.30
C GLN A 81 -11.26 19.05 -4.71
N GLN A 82 -11.38 18.38 -3.57
CA GLN A 82 -10.27 17.70 -2.90
C GLN A 82 -10.55 16.19 -2.77
N PRO A 83 -9.53 15.34 -2.87
CA PRO A 83 -9.71 13.90 -2.80
C PRO A 83 -10.06 13.45 -1.37
N SER A 84 -10.72 12.30 -1.25
CA SER A 84 -10.86 11.62 0.03
C SER A 84 -9.59 10.85 0.42
N MET A 85 -9.48 10.46 1.69
CA MET A 85 -8.40 9.56 2.13
C MET A 85 -8.45 8.23 1.38
N GLN A 86 -9.65 7.71 1.11
CA GLN A 86 -9.85 6.53 0.27
C GLN A 86 -9.29 6.75 -1.14
N ALA A 87 -9.57 7.89 -1.77
CA ALA A 87 -9.07 8.20 -3.10
C ALA A 87 -7.53 8.24 -3.17
N ILE A 88 -6.87 8.73 -2.10
CA ILE A 88 -5.40 8.70 -1.96
C ILE A 88 -4.88 7.25 -1.96
N ILE A 89 -5.49 6.37 -1.17
CA ILE A 89 -5.09 4.96 -1.08
C ILE A 89 -5.36 4.20 -2.39
N LEU A 90 -6.50 4.44 -3.03
CA LEU A 90 -6.85 3.80 -4.30
C LEU A 90 -5.90 4.23 -5.43
N GLU A 91 -5.47 5.50 -5.44
CA GLU A 91 -4.47 5.98 -6.40
C GLU A 91 -3.08 5.38 -6.14
N ALA A 92 -2.70 5.20 -4.87
CA ALA A 92 -1.47 4.49 -4.54
C ALA A 92 -1.51 3.03 -5.02
N LEU A 93 -2.63 2.33 -4.84
CA LEU A 93 -2.84 0.98 -5.33
C LEU A 93 -2.86 0.88 -6.86
N ARG A 94 -3.39 1.88 -7.56
CA ARG A 94 -3.38 1.95 -9.03
C ARG A 94 -1.96 2.16 -9.55
N LEU A 95 -1.26 3.17 -9.01
CA LEU A 95 0.06 3.54 -9.53
C LEU A 95 1.16 2.55 -9.09
N HIS A 96 1.00 1.92 -7.93
CA HIS A 96 1.97 1.01 -7.32
C HIS A 96 1.32 -0.29 -6.82
N PRO A 97 0.69 -1.10 -7.71
CA PRO A 97 0.01 -2.32 -7.28
C PRO A 97 1.02 -3.30 -6.66
N PRO A 98 0.78 -3.80 -5.42
CA PRO A 98 1.70 -4.75 -4.78
C PRO A 98 1.89 -6.04 -5.61
N THR A 99 0.86 -6.44 -6.36
CA THR A 99 0.88 -7.54 -7.32
C THR A 99 0.71 -6.99 -8.74
N ARG A 100 1.81 -6.94 -9.50
CA ARG A 100 1.82 -6.43 -10.89
C ARG A 100 1.30 -7.43 -11.91
N HIS A 101 1.46 -8.71 -11.65
CA HIS A 101 1.10 -9.78 -12.58
C HIS A 101 0.31 -10.84 -11.86
N ILE A 102 -0.79 -11.28 -12.47
CA ILE A 102 -1.64 -12.34 -11.93
C ILE A 102 -1.68 -13.48 -12.95
N GLY A 103 -0.97 -14.57 -12.64
CA GLY A 103 -0.99 -15.79 -13.43
C GLY A 103 -2.17 -16.70 -13.09
N ARG A 104 -2.82 -17.28 -14.10
CA ARG A 104 -3.90 -18.25 -13.97
C ARG A 104 -3.65 -19.41 -14.92
N ALA A 105 -3.97 -20.63 -14.47
CA ALA A 105 -3.95 -21.77 -15.38
C ALA A 105 -5.07 -21.59 -16.42
N SER A 106 -4.73 -21.79 -17.70
CA SER A 106 -5.72 -21.68 -18.78
C SER A 106 -6.77 -22.79 -18.65
N ASP A 107 -8.03 -22.39 -18.57
CA ASP A 107 -9.17 -23.31 -18.56
C ASP A 107 -9.55 -23.70 -19.98
N VAL A 108 -8.66 -24.47 -20.63
CA VAL A 108 -8.85 -24.97 -21.98
C VAL A 108 -8.89 -26.50 -22.00
N SER A 109 -9.75 -27.04 -22.88
CA SER A 109 -9.86 -28.48 -23.11
C SER A 109 -8.51 -29.09 -23.49
N TRP A 110 -8.29 -30.35 -23.12
CA TRP A 110 -6.99 -31.02 -23.26
C TRP A 110 -6.43 -31.00 -24.69
N TRP A 111 -7.27 -31.08 -25.72
CA TRP A 111 -6.87 -31.00 -27.13
C TRP A 111 -6.40 -29.60 -27.56
N LYS A 112 -6.79 -28.53 -26.85
CA LYS A 112 -6.34 -27.15 -27.10
C LYS A 112 -5.07 -26.78 -26.33
N LYS A 113 -4.69 -27.54 -25.31
CA LYS A 113 -3.45 -27.31 -24.52
C LYS A 113 -2.15 -27.40 -25.34
N LEU A 114 -2.20 -28.02 -26.53
CA LEU A 114 -1.06 -28.06 -27.45
C LEU A 114 -0.82 -26.70 -28.15
N PHE A 115 -1.83 -25.83 -28.18
CA PHE A 115 -1.85 -24.58 -28.94
C PHE A 115 -2.08 -23.33 -28.08
N VAL A 116 -2.41 -23.51 -26.79
CA VAL A 116 -2.66 -22.43 -25.83
C VAL A 116 -1.65 -22.56 -24.69
N PRO A 117 -1.04 -21.47 -24.22
CA PRO A 117 -0.19 -21.49 -23.03
C PRO A 117 -0.90 -22.18 -21.86
N SER A 118 -0.16 -22.91 -21.04
CA SER A 118 -0.73 -23.51 -19.83
C SER A 118 -1.11 -22.47 -18.77
N ILE A 119 -0.58 -21.25 -18.90
CA ILE A 119 -0.76 -20.14 -17.96
C ILE A 119 -1.05 -18.86 -18.76
N GLU A 120 -2.15 -18.20 -18.43
CA GLU A 120 -2.47 -16.83 -18.82
C GLU A 120 -1.99 -15.86 -17.75
N ILE A 121 -1.41 -14.73 -18.15
CA ILE A 121 -0.88 -13.71 -17.24
C ILE A 121 -1.63 -12.42 -17.50
N ALA A 122 -2.36 -11.94 -16.51
CA ALA A 122 -2.91 -10.59 -16.51
C ALA A 122 -1.84 -9.60 -16.01
N ASP A 123 -1.51 -8.62 -16.83
CA ASP A 123 -0.61 -7.52 -16.48
C ASP A 123 -1.42 -6.38 -15.86
N ILE A 124 -1.43 -6.35 -14.53
CA ILE A 124 -2.23 -5.41 -13.73
C ILE A 124 -1.64 -4.01 -13.80
N GLU A 125 -0.31 -3.90 -13.75
CA GLU A 125 0.39 -2.62 -13.79
C GLU A 125 0.19 -1.95 -15.17
N ALA A 126 0.30 -2.71 -16.26
CA ALA A 126 0.05 -2.17 -17.60
C ALA A 126 -1.39 -1.66 -17.77
N VAL A 127 -2.38 -2.40 -17.27
CA VAL A 127 -3.79 -1.96 -17.31
C VAL A 127 -3.99 -0.70 -16.46
N HIS A 128 -3.43 -0.66 -15.24
CA HIS A 128 -3.54 0.50 -14.35
C HIS A 128 -2.84 1.75 -14.87
N LEU A 129 -1.82 1.60 -15.70
CA LEU A 129 -1.10 2.69 -16.38
C LEU A 129 -1.67 3.03 -17.77
N SER A 130 -2.69 2.31 -18.23
CA SER A 130 -3.30 2.57 -19.54
C SER A 130 -4.18 3.82 -19.54
N GLU A 131 -4.44 4.37 -20.73
CA GLU A 131 -5.28 5.55 -20.96
C GLU A 131 -6.74 5.36 -20.50
N GLU A 132 -7.16 4.13 -20.22
CA GLU A 132 -8.48 3.82 -19.63
C GLU A 132 -8.66 4.46 -18.24
N TYR A 133 -7.58 4.78 -17.54
CA TYR A 133 -7.60 5.53 -16.27
C TYR A 133 -7.44 7.06 -16.47
N GLY A 134 -7.49 7.55 -17.71
CA GLY A 134 -7.41 8.96 -18.09
C GLY A 134 -6.01 9.40 -18.53
N GLU A 135 -5.79 10.72 -18.57
CA GLU A 135 -4.52 11.32 -19.00
C GLU A 135 -3.45 11.26 -17.90
N ASN A 136 -2.17 11.35 -18.26
CA ASN A 136 -1.02 11.39 -17.34
C ASN A 136 -1.02 10.26 -16.30
N THR A 137 -1.32 9.02 -16.71
CA THR A 137 -1.51 7.86 -15.80
C THR A 137 -0.28 7.49 -14.97
N SER A 138 0.91 7.97 -15.33
CA SER A 138 2.13 7.85 -14.54
C SER A 138 2.22 8.83 -13.36
N GLU A 139 1.35 9.85 -13.33
CA GLU A 139 1.29 10.83 -12.25
C GLU A 139 0.35 10.37 -11.13
N PHE A 140 0.76 10.62 -9.89
CA PHE A 140 -0.05 10.37 -8.71
C PHE A 140 -1.14 11.44 -8.58
N ASN A 141 -2.37 11.08 -8.96
CA ASN A 141 -3.53 11.98 -8.93
C ASN A 141 -4.74 11.31 -8.25
N PRO A 142 -4.92 11.50 -6.93
CA PRO A 142 -6.06 10.96 -6.19
C PRO A 142 -7.43 11.40 -6.72
N MET A 143 -7.53 12.53 -7.41
CA MET A 143 -8.78 12.97 -8.03
C MET A 143 -9.30 12.00 -9.09
N ARG A 144 -8.49 11.02 -9.53
CA ARG A 144 -8.97 9.93 -10.37
C ARG A 144 -10.07 9.08 -9.73
N PHE A 145 -10.13 9.04 -8.41
CA PHE A 145 -11.14 8.28 -7.69
C PHE A 145 -12.28 9.15 -7.15
N CYS A 146 -12.36 10.41 -7.57
CA CYS A 146 -13.48 11.28 -7.25
C CYS A 146 -14.74 10.84 -8.03
N PRO A 147 -15.93 10.71 -7.39
CA PRO A 147 -17.16 10.24 -8.02
C PRO A 147 -17.57 10.99 -9.30
N SER A 148 -17.24 12.29 -9.39
CA SER A 148 -17.49 13.10 -10.60
C SER A 148 -16.65 12.68 -11.80
N HIS A 149 -15.55 11.94 -11.57
CA HIS A 149 -14.60 11.50 -12.58
C HIS A 149 -14.67 10.00 -12.88
N THR A 150 -15.38 9.19 -12.10
CA THR A 150 -15.33 7.72 -12.18
C THR A 150 -16.27 7.09 -13.22
N GLN A 151 -17.17 7.85 -13.84
CA GLN A 151 -18.08 7.29 -14.85
C GLN A 151 -17.30 6.69 -16.05
N GLY A 152 -17.49 5.40 -16.28
CA GLY A 152 -16.90 4.67 -17.40
C GLY A 152 -15.47 4.17 -17.18
N ARG A 153 -14.90 4.29 -15.97
CA ARG A 153 -13.53 3.82 -15.69
C ARG A 153 -13.45 2.33 -15.36
N PRO A 154 -12.31 1.67 -15.64
CA PRO A 154 -12.11 0.28 -15.27
C PRO A 154 -12.08 0.05 -13.76
N ASP A 155 -12.47 -1.15 -13.34
CA ASP A 155 -12.30 -1.63 -11.97
C ASP A 155 -10.83 -1.58 -11.53
N LEU A 156 -10.57 -1.28 -10.26
CA LEU A 156 -9.22 -1.38 -9.70
C LEU A 156 -8.84 -2.84 -9.42
N PHE A 157 -7.99 -3.42 -10.27
CA PHE A 157 -7.54 -4.81 -10.15
C PHE A 157 -6.42 -5.10 -9.12
N ALA A 158 -6.08 -4.15 -8.23
CA ALA A 158 -4.98 -4.33 -7.25
C ALA A 158 -5.23 -5.46 -6.24
N PHE A 159 -6.50 -5.83 -6.06
CA PHE A 159 -6.93 -6.96 -5.23
C PHE A 159 -7.41 -8.17 -6.06
N GLY A 160 -7.08 -8.22 -7.36
CA GLY A 160 -7.64 -9.22 -8.27
C GLY A 160 -9.13 -9.00 -8.57
N HIS A 161 -9.77 -10.00 -9.17
CA HIS A 161 -11.17 -9.91 -9.59
C HIS A 161 -11.86 -11.29 -9.55
N GLY A 162 -13.19 -11.28 -9.46
CA GLY A 162 -14.02 -12.48 -9.51
C GLY A 162 -13.81 -13.41 -8.30
N LYS A 163 -13.91 -14.73 -8.51
CA LYS A 163 -13.85 -15.76 -7.46
C LYS A 163 -12.50 -15.84 -6.72
N LEU A 164 -11.45 -15.26 -7.29
CA LEU A 164 -10.09 -15.26 -6.76
C LEU A 164 -9.64 -13.86 -6.36
N SER A 165 -10.59 -12.96 -6.07
CA SER A 165 -10.31 -11.67 -5.46
C SER A 165 -9.76 -11.85 -4.05
N CYS A 166 -8.92 -10.92 -3.63
CA CYS A 166 -8.35 -10.89 -2.30
C CYS A 166 -9.46 -10.64 -1.28
N ILE A 167 -9.56 -11.53 -0.28
CA ILE A 167 -10.52 -11.41 0.83
C ILE A 167 -10.32 -10.12 1.66
N ALA A 168 -9.13 -9.53 1.61
CA ALA A 168 -8.80 -8.33 2.35
C ALA A 168 -9.24 -7.02 1.66
N SER A 169 -9.77 -7.07 0.43
CA SER A 169 -10.12 -5.87 -0.34
C SER A 169 -11.10 -4.93 0.37
N ALA A 170 -11.97 -5.47 1.23
CA ALA A 170 -12.97 -4.72 1.97
C ALA A 170 -12.43 -3.92 3.15
N TRP A 171 -11.25 -4.27 3.70
CA TRP A 171 -10.71 -3.62 4.91
C TRP A 171 -9.27 -3.13 4.77
N ALA A 172 -8.48 -3.71 3.87
CA ALA A 172 -7.07 -3.36 3.69
C ALA A 172 -6.85 -1.88 3.33
N PRO A 173 -7.67 -1.24 2.47
CA PRO A 173 -7.50 0.19 2.19
C PRO A 173 -7.63 1.08 3.42
N MET A 174 -8.63 0.82 4.27
CA MET A 174 -8.84 1.55 5.52
C MET A 174 -7.69 1.30 6.52
N ALA A 175 -7.25 0.05 6.65
CA ALA A 175 -6.11 -0.29 7.51
C ALA A 175 -4.83 0.42 7.05
N ALA A 176 -4.55 0.45 5.74
CA ALA A 176 -3.43 1.19 5.18
C ALA A 176 -3.55 2.69 5.46
N ALA A 177 -4.75 3.28 5.32
CA ALA A 177 -4.98 4.68 5.63
C ALA A 177 -4.64 5.05 7.07
N VAL A 178 -5.07 4.22 8.03
CA VAL A 178 -4.74 4.41 9.45
C VAL A 178 -3.23 4.34 9.66
N MET A 179 -2.55 3.36 9.08
CA MET A 179 -1.09 3.25 9.18
C MET A 179 -0.38 4.47 8.59
N VAL A 180 -0.80 4.94 7.42
CA VAL A 180 -0.25 6.14 6.76
C VAL A 180 -0.42 7.37 7.64
N ALA A 181 -1.62 7.60 8.18
CA ALA A 181 -1.89 8.75 9.04
C ALA A 181 -1.03 8.74 10.31
N ASN A 182 -0.90 7.59 10.95
CA ASN A 182 -0.02 7.43 12.13
C ASN A 182 1.45 7.69 11.78
N MET A 183 1.92 7.26 10.61
CA MET A 183 3.29 7.53 10.18
C MET A 183 3.53 9.01 9.93
N ILE A 184 2.62 9.69 9.22
CA ILE A 184 2.71 11.13 8.97
C ILE A 184 2.72 11.92 10.29
N GLU A 185 1.83 11.59 11.23
CA GLU A 185 1.79 12.22 12.56
C GLU A 185 3.13 12.08 13.32
N GLN A 186 3.74 10.88 13.29
CA GLN A 186 5.04 10.67 13.94
C GLN A 186 6.19 11.45 13.28
N MET A 187 6.09 11.71 11.97
CA MET A 187 7.06 12.50 11.23
C MET A 187 6.88 14.00 11.44
N GLU A 188 5.66 14.47 11.78
CA GLU A 188 5.40 15.86 12.18
C GLU A 188 5.85 16.14 13.62
N GLY A 189 5.68 15.17 14.53
CA GLY A 189 6.02 15.28 15.95
C GLY A 189 7.54 15.32 16.28
N ALA A 190 8.38 15.70 15.31
CA ALA A 190 9.85 15.83 15.42
C ALA A 190 10.60 14.58 15.89
N SER A 191 10.02 13.38 15.68
CA SER A 191 10.69 12.13 16.05
C SER A 191 11.49 11.55 14.89
N PHE A 192 11.04 11.79 13.65
CA PHE A 192 11.64 11.20 12.46
C PHE A 192 11.60 12.16 11.27
N THR A 193 12.73 12.32 10.59
CA THR A 193 12.83 13.04 9.31
C THR A 193 13.05 12.07 8.17
N LEU A 194 12.31 12.24 7.07
CA LEU A 194 12.42 11.42 5.86
C LEU A 194 13.16 12.19 4.77
N THR A 195 14.27 11.63 4.30
CA THR A 195 14.96 12.08 3.10
C THR A 195 14.44 11.28 1.92
N MET A 196 14.05 11.99 0.87
CA MET A 196 13.46 11.39 -0.33
C MET A 196 14.54 10.87 -1.28
N GLY A 197 14.33 9.66 -1.77
CA GLY A 197 15.08 9.12 -2.91
C GLY A 197 14.52 9.61 -4.26
N PRO A 198 15.18 9.25 -5.37
CA PRO A 198 14.83 9.72 -6.71
C PRO A 198 13.55 9.08 -7.27
N GLN A 199 13.20 7.87 -6.83
CA GLN A 199 12.07 7.09 -7.31
C GLN A 199 11.16 6.67 -6.15
N ILE A 200 9.94 6.20 -6.44
CA ILE A 200 9.02 5.64 -5.44
C ILE A 200 8.59 4.26 -5.93
N GLY A 201 8.57 3.29 -5.01
CA GLY A 201 8.00 1.97 -5.26
C GLY A 201 8.95 0.99 -5.96
N GLY A 202 8.38 -0.10 -6.47
CA GLY A 202 9.17 -1.21 -7.01
C GLY A 202 10.00 -1.93 -5.93
N ARG A 203 10.88 -2.83 -6.37
CA ARG A 203 11.80 -3.54 -5.47
C ARG A 203 13.00 -2.67 -5.08
N ASN A 204 13.46 -1.83 -6.00
CA ASN A 204 14.70 -1.05 -5.87
C ASN A 204 14.48 0.47 -5.86
N GLY A 205 13.25 0.96 -6.01
CA GLY A 205 12.98 2.41 -6.03
C GLY A 205 13.11 3.10 -4.66
N TRP A 206 13.58 2.36 -3.64
CA TRP A 206 13.84 2.85 -2.29
C TRP A 206 15.29 3.26 -2.06
N GLU A 207 16.17 3.12 -3.07
CA GLU A 207 17.54 3.63 -2.97
C GLU A 207 17.54 5.14 -2.71
N GLY A 208 18.35 5.59 -1.74
CA GLY A 208 18.44 7.00 -1.34
C GLY A 208 17.34 7.49 -0.40
N TRP A 209 16.35 6.66 -0.06
CA TRP A 209 15.40 6.98 1.01
C TRP A 209 16.02 6.69 2.38
N THR A 210 15.95 7.66 3.30
CA THR A 210 16.40 7.45 4.70
C THR A 210 15.39 8.01 5.68
N VAL A 211 15.20 7.30 6.80
CA VAL A 211 14.44 7.76 7.96
C VAL A 211 15.44 7.96 9.09
N GLU A 212 15.57 9.19 9.57
CA GLU A 212 16.50 9.55 10.64
C GLU A 212 15.71 9.91 11.90
N ASN A 213 16.07 9.31 13.03
CA ASN A 213 15.46 9.63 14.31
C ASN A 213 16.21 10.80 14.96
N GLU A 214 15.54 11.95 15.09
CA GLU A 214 16.16 13.16 15.65
C GLU A 214 16.48 13.02 17.15
N ARG A 215 15.82 12.09 17.87
CA ARG A 215 16.09 11.81 19.29
C ARG A 215 17.35 10.96 19.50
N ALA A 216 17.76 10.15 18.52
CA ALA A 216 18.97 9.32 18.63
C ALA A 216 20.27 10.14 18.50
N GLY A 217 20.19 11.36 17.95
CA GLY A 217 21.34 12.27 17.82
C GLY A 217 21.77 12.97 19.12
N SER A 218 20.94 12.97 20.17
CA SER A 218 21.27 13.66 21.44
C SER A 218 21.90 12.76 22.51
N GLU A 219 22.04 11.44 22.28
CA GLU A 219 22.67 10.52 23.24
C GLU A 219 24.19 10.35 23.03
N TYR A 220 24.79 11.01 22.03
CA TYR A 220 26.24 10.99 21.78
C TYR A 220 26.92 12.37 21.86
N VAL A 221 26.49 13.20 22.81
CA VAL A 221 27.28 14.37 23.26
C VAL A 221 27.24 14.42 24.79
N GLY A 222 28.14 13.68 25.45
CA GLY A 222 28.22 13.72 26.91
C GLY A 222 29.27 12.80 27.53
N CYS A 223 30.47 13.38 27.73
CA CYS A 223 31.67 12.91 28.44
C CYS A 223 32.64 11.99 27.68
#